data_AF-A0A369XXZ4-F1
#
_entry.id   AF-A0A369XXZ4-F1
#
_cell.length_a   1.000
_cell.length_b   1.000
_cell.length_c   1.000
_cell.angle_alpha   90.00
_cell.angle_beta   90.00
_cell.angle_gamma   90.00
#
_symmetry.space_group_name_H-M   'P 1'
#
loop_
_entity.id
_entity.type
_entity.pdbx_description
1 polymer ?
#
loop_
_entity_poly.entity_id
_entity_poly.type
_entity_poly.pdbx_seq_one_letter_code
_entity_poly.pdbx_strand_id
1 'polypeptide(L)'
;MKKILLLLLLILAFNISSISYRKSIDQRQLYNRNIKPQRHFKNKLTNAKVIGYCENGKVIFKGNFKNGKKDGEWLTYYENGKIQAKGNYKGGEKDGEWLTYYKNGKVKLKINYKEGN
;
A
#
# COMPACT_ATOMS: atom_id res chain seq x y z
N MET A 1 -32.56 -16.05 31.66
CA MET A 1 -32.64 -15.45 30.30
C MET A 1 -31.55 -14.42 30.02
N LYS A 2 -31.40 -13.34 30.82
CA LYS A 2 -30.37 -12.30 30.58
C LYS A 2 -28.90 -12.80 30.58
N LYS A 3 -28.55 -13.79 31.43
CA LYS A 3 -27.19 -14.37 31.49
C LYS A 3 -26.80 -15.16 30.23
N ILE A 4 -27.76 -15.85 29.61
CA ILE A 4 -27.55 -16.63 28.38
C ILE A 4 -27.35 -15.69 27.19
N LEU A 5 -28.10 -14.58 27.12
CA LEU A 5 -27.94 -13.56 26.11
C LEU A 5 -26.54 -12.89 26.17
N LEU A 6 -26.03 -12.65 27.38
CA LEU A 6 -24.69 -12.09 27.58
C LEU A 6 -23.58 -13.01 27.05
N LEU A 7 -23.73 -14.32 27.27
CA LEU A 7 -22.77 -15.32 26.81
C LEU A 7 -22.72 -15.41 25.27
N LEU A 8 -23.89 -15.32 24.61
CA LEU A 8 -23.98 -15.34 23.14
C LEU A 8 -23.32 -14.11 22.50
N LEU A 9 -23.46 -12.92 23.12
CA LEU A 9 -22.81 -11.70 22.64
C LEU A 9 -21.28 -11.77 22.74
N LEU A 10 -20.74 -12.42 23.79
CA LEU A 10 -19.30 -12.62 23.94
C LEU A 10 -18.73 -13.57 22.88
N ILE A 11 -19.45 -14.64 22.55
CA ILE A 11 -19.04 -15.60 21.50
C ILE A 11 -19.05 -14.92 20.12
N LEU A 12 -20.07 -14.11 19.83
CA LEU A 12 -20.14 -13.32 18.60
C LEU A 12 -18.98 -12.33 18.49
N ALA A 13 -18.67 -11.61 19.56
CA ALA A 13 -17.54 -10.67 19.59
C ALA A 13 -16.19 -11.37 19.37
N PHE A 14 -15.99 -12.55 19.95
CA PHE A 14 -14.77 -13.34 19.78
C PHE A 14 -14.58 -13.78 18.32
N ASN A 15 -15.66 -14.23 17.66
CA ASN A 15 -15.63 -14.63 16.25
C ASN A 15 -15.35 -13.46 15.30
N ILE A 16 -15.92 -12.27 15.56
CA ILE A 16 -15.67 -11.08 14.73
C ILE A 16 -14.20 -10.65 14.82
N SER A 17 -13.63 -10.70 16.02
CA SER A 17 -12.21 -10.36 16.25
C SER A 17 -11.27 -11.34 15.55
N SER A 18 -11.58 -12.64 15.59
CA SER A 18 -10.76 -13.69 14.95
C SER A 18 -10.82 -13.63 13.42
N ILE A 19 -11.98 -13.31 12.84
CA ILE A 19 -12.14 -13.10 11.39
C ILE A 19 -11.37 -11.85 10.93
N SER A 20 -11.49 -10.75 11.66
CA SER A 20 -10.74 -9.51 11.38
C SER A 20 -9.23 -9.74 11.47
N TYR A 21 -8.79 -10.50 12.48
CA TYR A 21 -7.40 -10.87 12.67
C TYR A 21 -6.89 -11.79 11.54
N ARG A 22 -7.64 -12.81 11.15
CA ARG A 22 -7.30 -13.72 10.04
C ARG A 22 -7.18 -12.98 8.70
N LYS A 23 -8.10 -12.06 8.40
CA LYS A 23 -8.04 -11.21 7.21
C LYS A 23 -6.78 -10.33 7.20
N SER A 24 -6.36 -9.83 8.37
CA SER A 24 -5.13 -9.06 8.52
C SER A 24 -3.85 -9.90 8.40
N ILE A 25 -3.89 -11.20 8.73
CA ILE A 25 -2.78 -12.13 8.56
C ILE A 25 -2.63 -12.50 7.08
N ASP A 26 -3.72 -12.79 6.38
CA ASP A 26 -3.68 -13.12 4.95
C ASP A 26 -3.09 -11.96 4.13
N GLN A 27 -3.52 -10.71 4.43
CA GLN A 27 -2.92 -9.52 3.83
C GLN A 27 -1.44 -9.33 4.19
N ARG A 28 -1.00 -9.71 5.39
CA ARG A 28 0.41 -9.63 5.82
C ARG A 28 1.28 -10.77 5.25
N GLN A 29 0.73 -11.98 5.10
CA GLN A 29 1.44 -13.15 4.57
C GLN A 29 1.57 -13.11 3.04
N LEU A 30 0.55 -12.61 2.33
CA LEU A 30 0.66 -12.32 0.90
C LEU A 30 1.71 -11.23 0.61
N TYR A 31 1.95 -10.36 1.59
CA TYR A 31 2.85 -9.23 1.49
C TYR A 31 4.33 -9.58 1.77
N ASN A 32 4.61 -10.53 2.66
CA ASN A 32 5.97 -10.87 3.11
C ASN A 32 6.67 -12.01 2.34
N ARG A 33 6.19 -12.40 1.15
CA ARG A 33 6.98 -13.27 0.28
C ARG A 33 8.16 -12.45 -0.26
N ASN A 34 9.35 -12.71 0.28
CA ASN A 34 10.66 -12.21 -0.12
C ASN A 34 10.93 -12.41 -1.63
N ILE A 35 10.36 -11.57 -2.49
CA ILE A 35 10.76 -11.52 -3.88
C ILE A 35 11.91 -10.52 -3.97
N LYS A 36 13.14 -11.03 -3.85
CA LYS A 36 14.31 -10.39 -4.48
C LYS A 36 13.88 -10.02 -5.90
N PRO A 37 14.15 -8.80 -6.41
CA PRO A 37 13.73 -8.41 -7.75
C PRO A 37 14.56 -9.19 -8.78
N GLN A 38 14.24 -10.46 -8.98
CA GLN A 38 14.74 -11.24 -10.08
C GLN A 38 13.85 -10.95 -11.30
N ARG A 39 14.54 -10.75 -12.42
CA ARG A 39 14.11 -10.07 -13.64
C ARG A 39 13.08 -10.84 -14.48
N HIS A 40 12.24 -11.66 -13.86
CA HIS A 40 11.29 -12.57 -14.52
C HIS A 40 9.91 -12.54 -13.83
N PHE A 41 9.25 -11.38 -13.77
CA PHE A 41 7.84 -11.28 -13.38
C PHE A 41 6.92 -11.53 -14.59
N LYS A 42 6.85 -12.78 -15.04
CA LYS A 42 5.90 -13.19 -16.09
C LYS A 42 4.51 -13.38 -15.46
N ASN A 43 3.63 -12.41 -15.66
CA ASN A 43 2.16 -12.54 -15.76
C ASN A 43 1.22 -12.64 -14.53
N LYS A 44 1.62 -12.39 -13.27
CA LYS A 44 0.63 -12.47 -12.14
C LYS A 44 0.33 -11.20 -11.34
N LEU A 45 1.02 -10.09 -11.59
CA LEU A 45 0.84 -8.83 -10.85
C LEU A 45 0.54 -7.64 -11.75
N THR A 46 0.07 -7.89 -12.98
CA THR A 46 -0.15 -6.84 -13.97
C THR A 46 -1.12 -5.77 -13.48
N ASN A 47 -2.13 -6.12 -12.68
CA ASN A 47 -3.15 -5.21 -12.16
C ASN A 47 -3.28 -5.28 -10.62
N ALA A 48 -2.20 -4.99 -9.89
CA ALA A 48 -2.15 -5.20 -8.44
C ALA A 48 -1.78 -3.93 -7.67
N LYS A 49 -2.40 -3.76 -6.49
CA LYS A 49 -1.91 -2.83 -5.46
C LYS A 49 -0.63 -3.40 -4.87
N VAL A 50 0.39 -2.57 -4.76
CA VAL A 50 1.69 -2.92 -4.21
C VAL A 50 2.02 -2.03 -3.03
N ILE A 51 2.75 -2.61 -2.10
CA ILE A 51 3.44 -1.88 -1.05
C ILE A 51 4.90 -2.34 -1.15
N GLY A 52 5.85 -1.47 -0.83
CA GLY A 52 7.27 -1.81 -0.75
C GLY A 52 7.75 -1.58 0.67
N TYR A 53 8.48 -2.54 1.25
CA TYR A 53 9.03 -2.43 2.60
C TYR A 53 10.56 -2.54 2.50
N CYS A 54 11.29 -1.87 3.38
CA CYS A 54 12.73 -2.11 3.55
C CYS A 54 12.98 -3.27 4.53
N GLU A 55 14.25 -3.67 4.69
CA GLU A 55 14.65 -4.87 5.45
C GLU A 55 14.15 -4.89 6.90
N ASN A 56 14.03 -3.72 7.52
CA ASN A 56 13.49 -3.58 8.88
C ASN A 56 11.95 -3.58 8.96
N GLY A 57 11.27 -3.88 7.86
CA GLY A 57 9.81 -3.96 7.79
C GLY A 57 9.09 -2.60 7.69
N LYS A 58 9.80 -1.48 7.56
CA LYS A 58 9.14 -0.18 7.34
C LYS A 58 8.68 -0.02 5.90
N VAL A 59 7.51 0.57 5.71
CA VAL A 59 6.96 0.89 4.39
C VAL A 59 7.75 2.02 3.74
N ILE A 60 8.20 1.82 2.50
CA ILE A 60 8.94 2.80 1.70
C ILE A 60 8.12 3.33 0.52
N PHE A 61 7.15 2.57 0.01
CA PHE A 61 6.18 3.06 -0.99
C PHE A 61 4.86 2.29 -1.00
N LYS A 62 3.82 2.90 -1.57
CA LYS A 62 2.54 2.29 -1.94
C LYS A 62 2.16 2.74 -3.35
N GLY A 63 1.51 1.89 -4.12
CA GLY A 63 0.93 2.29 -5.40
C GLY A 63 0.29 1.12 -6.12
N ASN A 64 0.00 1.27 -7.41
CA ASN A 64 -0.57 0.20 -8.22
C ASN A 64 0.23 -0.02 -9.50
N PHE A 65 0.15 -1.25 -10.00
CA PHE A 65 0.56 -1.59 -11.36
C PHE A 65 -0.69 -1.87 -12.20
N LYS A 66 -0.64 -1.47 -13.48
CA LYS A 66 -1.56 -1.84 -14.55
C LYS A 66 -0.76 -2.32 -15.75
N ASN A 67 -1.07 -3.51 -16.27
CA ASN A 67 -0.32 -4.17 -17.34
C ASN A 67 1.21 -4.19 -17.11
N GLY A 68 1.63 -4.35 -15.84
CA GLY A 68 3.06 -4.41 -15.47
C GLY A 68 3.77 -3.05 -15.42
N LYS A 69 3.06 -1.94 -15.63
CA LYS A 69 3.57 -0.57 -15.48
C LYS A 69 2.92 0.12 -14.28
N LYS A 70 3.59 1.09 -13.66
CA LYS A 70 2.97 1.88 -12.57
C LYS A 70 1.76 2.64 -13.10
N ASP A 71 0.69 2.66 -12.32
CA ASP A 71 -0.58 3.28 -12.73
C ASP A 71 -1.38 3.75 -11.49
N GLY A 72 -1.99 4.93 -11.59
CA GLY A 72 -2.70 5.59 -10.51
C GLY A 72 -1.80 6.17 -9.42
N GLU A 73 -2.38 6.38 -8.23
CA GLU A 73 -1.69 7.03 -7.12
C GLU A 73 -0.47 6.25 -6.65
N TRP A 74 0.61 6.98 -6.42
CA TRP A 74 1.87 6.48 -5.89
C TRP A 74 2.34 7.35 -4.73
N LEU A 75 2.65 6.70 -3.61
CA LEU A 75 3.12 7.32 -2.38
C LEU A 75 4.50 6.77 -2.04
N THR A 76 5.44 7.63 -1.67
CA THR A 76 6.69 7.22 -1.03
C THR A 76 6.79 7.81 0.37
N TYR A 77 7.54 7.14 1.23
CA TYR A 77 7.62 7.48 2.65
C TYR A 77 9.05 7.69 3.12
N TYR A 78 9.23 8.60 4.05
CA TYR A 78 10.43 8.70 4.88
C TYR A 78 10.48 7.58 5.91
N GLU A 79 11.67 7.34 6.48
CA GLU A 79 11.88 6.34 7.55
C GLU A 79 11.04 6.53 8.81
N ASN A 80 10.51 7.75 9.02
CA ASN A 80 9.59 8.09 10.10
C ASN A 80 8.11 7.85 9.73
N GLY A 81 7.85 7.27 8.56
CA GLY A 81 6.50 6.96 8.06
C GLY A 81 5.75 8.15 7.45
N LYS A 82 6.31 9.36 7.46
CA LYS A 82 5.68 10.53 6.81
C LYS A 82 5.84 10.45 5.29
N ILE A 83 4.86 10.98 4.56
CA ILE A 83 4.90 11.02 3.09
C ILE A 83 6.10 11.87 2.66
N GLN A 84 6.93 11.29 1.79
CA GLN A 84 8.05 11.94 1.14
C GLN A 84 7.63 12.48 -0.23
N ALA A 85 6.87 11.71 -1.00
CA ALA A 85 6.31 12.15 -2.27
C ALA A 85 4.95 11.50 -2.54
N LYS A 86 4.11 12.20 -3.30
CA LYS A 86 2.88 11.67 -3.85
C LYS A 86 2.64 12.21 -5.25
N GLY A 87 2.02 11.39 -6.10
CA GLY A 87 1.55 11.78 -7.43
C GLY A 87 0.92 10.60 -8.12
N ASN A 88 0.53 10.77 -9.37
CA ASN A 88 -0.01 9.67 -10.17
C ASN A 88 1.00 9.20 -11.21
N TYR A 89 0.88 7.92 -11.57
CA TYR A 89 1.45 7.38 -12.78
C TYR A 89 0.34 7.03 -13.77
N LYS A 90 0.63 7.12 -15.06
CA LYS A 90 -0.20 6.61 -16.14
C LYS A 90 0.72 5.92 -17.15
N GLY A 91 0.46 4.64 -17.42
CA GLY A 91 1.27 3.89 -18.40
C GLY A 91 2.77 3.81 -18.04
N GLY A 92 3.13 3.90 -16.76
CA GLY A 92 4.51 3.88 -16.26
C GLY A 92 5.19 5.25 -16.13
N GLU A 93 4.56 6.32 -16.60
CA GLU A 93 5.10 7.69 -16.56
C GLU A 93 4.35 8.53 -15.52
N LYS A 94 5.00 9.56 -14.98
CA LYS A 94 4.34 10.46 -14.02
C LYS A 94 3.27 11.27 -14.75
N ASP A 95 2.09 11.36 -14.15
CA ASP A 95 0.93 12.03 -14.73
C ASP A 95 0.28 12.99 -13.73
N GLY A 96 0.03 14.21 -14.16
CA GLY A 96 -0.54 15.30 -13.38
C GLY A 96 0.37 15.84 -12.28
N GLU A 97 -0.27 16.26 -11.18
CA GLU A 97 0.41 16.88 -10.06
C GLU A 97 1.28 15.87 -9.30
N TRP A 98 2.53 16.25 -9.10
CA TRP A 98 3.50 15.54 -8.28
C TRP A 98 4.01 16.46 -7.18
N LEU A 99 3.83 16.00 -5.94
CA LEU A 99 4.25 16.70 -4.74
C LEU A 99 5.38 15.94 -4.07
N THR A 100 6.40 16.67 -3.62
CA THR A 100 7.36 16.17 -2.65
C THR A 100 7.31 17.03 -1.40
N TYR A 101 7.65 16.43 -0.27
CA TYR A 101 7.56 17.06 1.04
C TYR A 101 8.92 17.03 1.72
N TYR A 102 9.16 17.97 2.63
CA TYR A 102 10.21 17.86 3.63
C TYR A 102 9.81 16.89 4.75
N LYS A 103 10.77 16.42 5.56
CA LYS A 103 10.49 15.57 6.74
C LYS A 103 9.52 16.19 7.76
N ASN A 104 9.37 17.53 7.75
CA ASN A 104 8.42 18.25 8.59
C ASN A 104 6.98 18.28 8.01
N GLY A 105 6.76 17.74 6.81
CA GLY A 105 5.46 17.70 6.14
C GLY A 105 5.15 18.91 5.25
N LYS A 106 5.99 19.95 5.23
CA LYS A 106 5.83 21.09 4.31
C LYS A 106 6.13 20.67 2.88
N VAL A 107 5.38 21.21 1.92
CA VAL A 107 5.64 20.99 0.49
C VAL A 107 7.04 21.50 0.16
N LYS A 108 7.85 20.61 -0.41
CA LYS A 108 9.18 20.92 -0.90
C LYS A 108 9.15 21.30 -2.38
N LEU A 109 8.35 20.59 -3.17
CA LEU A 109 8.27 20.77 -4.62
C LEU A 109 6.88 20.37 -5.11
N LYS A 110 6.35 21.15 -6.04
CA LYS A 110 5.15 20.85 -6.80
C LYS A 110 5.48 20.96 -8.28
N ILE A 111 5.37 19.86 -9.00
CA ILE A 111 5.55 19.80 -10.46
C ILE A 111 4.25 19.28 -11.06
N ASN A 112 3.85 19.82 -12.21
CA ASN A 112 2.77 19.25 -12.99
C ASN A 112 3.37 18.56 -14.23
N TYR A 113 3.26 17.24 -14.29
CA TYR A 113 3.65 16.45 -15.44
C TYR A 113 2.42 16.30 -16.35
N LYS A 114 2.50 16.76 -17.60
CA LYS A 114 1.52 16.38 -18.62
C LYS A 114 2.16 15.29 -19.47
N GLU A 115 1.37 14.30 -19.90
CA GLU A 115 1.77 13.33 -20.93
C GLU A 115 2.54 14.06 -22.03
N GLY A 116 3.74 13.57 -22.35
CA GLY A 116 4.50 14.04 -23.48
C GLY A 116 3.83 13.57 -24.76
N ASN A 117 2.97 14.44 -25.31
CA ASN A 117 2.24 14.39 -26.59
C ASN A 117 1.19 13.30 -26.77
#